data_AF-A0A420D4D6-F1
#
_entry.id   AF-A0A420D4D6-F1
#
_cell.length_a   1.000
_cell.length_b   1.000
_cell.length_c   1.000
_cell.angle_alpha   90.00
_cell.angle_beta   90.00
_cell.angle_gamma   90.00
#
_symmetry.space_group_name_H-M   'P 1'
#
loop_
_entity.id
_entity.type
_entity.pdbx_description
1 polymer ?
#
loop_
_entity_poly.entity_id
_entity_poly.type
_entity_poly.pdbx_seq_one_letter_code
_entity_poly.pdbx_strand_id
1 'polypeptide(L)'
;MTKNARPLTKEEVIAAEDALMDFQFAVIDALNAKGISHSQFAELLGVSRARVSQMLSSDANPTIKLVGRVLAVLGIETKYVEPSVPSSNAAEWFQHSGRVVEAADIKPCSWHASQRIKPRKDSWHGKMRVANGNGVSTLAAA
;
A
#
# COMPACT_ATOMS: atom_id res chain seq x y z
N MET A 1 3.58 -28.43 12.23
CA MET A 1 2.81 -28.86 11.04
C MET A 1 1.35 -28.91 11.42
N THR A 2 0.55 -27.97 10.95
CA THR A 2 -0.87 -27.85 11.29
C THR A 2 -1.64 -29.00 10.63
N LYS A 3 -2.05 -29.98 11.44
CA LYS A 3 -2.69 -31.22 10.98
C LYS A 3 -4.13 -31.04 10.45
N ASN A 4 -4.70 -29.83 10.45
CA ASN A 4 -6.07 -29.56 10.00
C ASN A 4 -6.15 -28.22 9.25
N ALA A 5 -5.60 -28.14 8.04
CA ALA A 5 -5.88 -27.02 7.15
C ALA A 5 -7.19 -27.30 6.40
N ARG A 6 -8.21 -26.46 6.57
CA ARG A 6 -9.39 -26.52 5.70
C ARG A 6 -8.98 -26.15 4.26
N PRO A 7 -9.65 -26.71 3.24
CA PRO A 7 -9.44 -26.23 1.88
C PRO A 7 -9.88 -24.76 1.74
N LEU A 8 -9.16 -24.02 0.90
CA LEU A 8 -9.57 -22.67 0.50
C LEU A 8 -10.71 -22.77 -0.53
N THR A 9 -11.68 -21.87 -0.40
CA THR A 9 -12.73 -21.68 -1.40
C THR A 9 -12.17 -20.98 -2.63
N LYS A 10 -12.86 -21.06 -3.78
CA LYS A 10 -12.42 -20.39 -5.01
C LYS A 10 -12.37 -18.88 -4.82
N GLU A 11 -13.35 -18.35 -4.10
CA GLU A 11 -13.51 -16.94 -3.79
C GLU A 11 -12.35 -16.43 -2.92
N GLU A 12 -11.88 -17.22 -1.95
CA GLU A 12 -10.71 -16.89 -1.13
C GLU A 12 -9.40 -16.90 -1.91
N VAL A 13 -9.26 -17.83 -2.86
CA VAL A 13 -8.09 -17.87 -3.76
C VAL A 13 -8.09 -16.62 -4.63
N ILE A 14 -9.22 -16.29 -5.27
CA ILE A 14 -9.35 -15.09 -6.10
C ILE A 14 -9.03 -13.84 -5.28
N ALA A 15 -9.60 -13.69 -4.08
CA ALA A 15 -9.34 -12.54 -3.22
C ALA A 15 -7.86 -12.41 -2.81
N ALA A 16 -7.16 -13.53 -2.61
CA ALA A 16 -5.72 -13.52 -2.30
C ALA A 16 -4.88 -13.09 -3.50
N GLU A 17 -5.20 -13.59 -4.70
CA GLU A 17 -4.52 -13.21 -5.96
C GLU A 17 -4.79 -11.74 -6.30
N ASP A 18 -6.03 -11.27 -6.16
CA ASP A 18 -6.40 -9.87 -6.39
C ASP A 18 -5.64 -8.93 -5.44
N ALA A 19 -5.54 -9.28 -4.16
CA ALA A 19 -4.77 -8.50 -3.18
C ALA A 19 -3.27 -8.43 -3.52
N LEU A 20 -2.71 -9.53 -4.05
CA LEU A 20 -1.33 -9.55 -4.52
C LEU A 20 -1.14 -8.64 -5.74
N MET A 21 -2.04 -8.76 -6.73
CA MET A 21 -2.00 -7.94 -7.94
C MET A 21 -2.13 -6.44 -7.63
N ASP A 22 -3.07 -6.07 -6.77
CA ASP A 22 -3.27 -4.69 -6.31
C ASP A 22 -1.99 -4.11 -5.69
N PHE A 23 -1.33 -4.89 -4.83
CA PHE A 23 -0.05 -4.49 -4.25
C PHE A 23 1.04 -4.32 -5.32
N GLN A 24 1.14 -5.26 -6.26
CA GLN A 24 2.16 -5.23 -7.32
C GLN A 24 1.96 -4.03 -8.25
N PHE A 25 0.73 -3.76 -8.67
CA PHE A 25 0.41 -2.58 -9.48
C PHE A 25 0.71 -1.28 -8.72
N ALA A 26 0.30 -1.18 -7.46
CA ALA A 26 0.61 -0.01 -6.65
C ALA A 26 2.12 0.26 -6.54
N VAL A 27 2.94 -0.79 -6.45
CA VAL A 27 4.41 -0.67 -6.46
C VAL A 27 4.92 -0.23 -7.83
N ILE A 28 4.48 -0.87 -8.91
CA ILE A 28 4.92 -0.55 -10.28
C ILE A 28 4.58 0.89 -10.65
N ASP A 29 3.35 1.32 -10.37
CA ASP A 29 2.89 2.68 -10.62
C ASP A 29 3.70 3.71 -9.84
N ALA A 30 4.01 3.41 -8.57
CA ALA A 30 4.84 4.28 -7.74
C ALA A 30 6.28 4.42 -8.25
N LEU A 31 6.87 3.31 -8.71
CA LEU A 31 8.20 3.30 -9.30
C LEU A 31 8.22 4.13 -10.59
N ASN A 32 7.24 3.92 -11.45
CA ASN A 32 7.07 4.66 -12.70
C ASN A 32 6.86 6.16 -12.45
N ALA A 33 5.95 6.53 -11.55
CA ALA A 33 5.66 7.91 -11.20
C ALA A 33 6.88 8.66 -10.61
N LYS A 34 7.78 7.93 -9.95
CA LYS A 34 9.01 8.50 -9.35
C LYS A 34 10.25 8.34 -10.24
N GLY A 35 10.15 7.68 -11.39
CA GLY A 35 11.29 7.35 -12.24
C GLY A 35 12.35 6.48 -11.54
N ILE A 36 11.94 5.62 -10.61
CA ILE A 36 12.84 4.74 -9.85
C ILE A 36 12.96 3.39 -10.57
N SER A 37 14.18 3.04 -10.94
CA SER A 37 14.50 1.71 -11.49
C SER A 37 14.42 0.60 -10.42
N HIS A 38 14.24 -0.65 -10.86
CA HIS A 38 14.22 -1.80 -9.95
C HIS A 38 15.53 -1.97 -9.14
N SER A 39 16.68 -1.56 -9.68
CA SER A 39 17.96 -1.59 -8.95
C SER A 39 18.01 -0.55 -7.84
N GLN A 40 17.62 0.69 -8.14
CA GLN A 40 17.53 1.75 -7.12
C GLN A 40 16.50 1.40 -6.05
N PHE A 41 15.38 0.79 -6.44
CA PHE A 41 14.39 0.33 -5.47
C PHE A 41 14.92 -0.77 -4.56
N ALA A 42 15.71 -1.71 -5.10
CA ALA A 42 16.37 -2.74 -4.30
C ALA A 42 17.33 -2.14 -3.27
N GLU A 43 18.10 -1.11 -3.67
CA GLU A 43 18.99 -0.36 -2.77
C GLU A 43 18.22 0.34 -1.66
N LEU A 44 17.13 1.04 -1.99
CA LEU A 44 16.27 1.72 -1.02
C LEU A 44 15.63 0.75 0.00
N LEU A 45 15.30 -0.47 -0.44
CA LEU A 45 14.76 -1.53 0.41
C LEU A 45 15.83 -2.28 1.21
N GLY A 46 17.11 -2.14 0.86
CA GLY A 46 18.19 -2.96 1.41
C GLY A 46 18.06 -4.45 1.07
N VAL A 47 17.59 -4.77 -0.16
CA VAL A 47 17.43 -6.15 -0.64
C VAL A 47 18.10 -6.34 -2.00
N SER A 48 18.22 -7.59 -2.45
CA SER A 48 18.76 -7.87 -3.79
C SER A 48 17.76 -7.53 -4.90
N ARG A 49 18.26 -7.21 -6.09
CA ARG A 49 17.42 -7.03 -7.29
C ARG A 49 16.58 -8.28 -7.60
N ALA A 50 17.15 -9.47 -7.39
CA ALA A 50 16.43 -10.73 -7.55
C ALA A 50 15.23 -10.82 -6.59
N ARG A 51 15.37 -10.32 -5.35
CA ARG A 51 14.26 -10.27 -4.40
C ARG A 51 13.17 -9.30 -4.84
N VAL A 52 13.51 -8.19 -5.48
CA VAL A 52 12.52 -7.28 -6.09
C VAL A 52 11.80 -7.97 -7.24
N SER A 53 12.50 -8.64 -8.15
CA SER A 53 11.87 -9.39 -9.24
C SER A 53 10.93 -10.48 -8.73
N GLN A 54 11.34 -11.23 -7.71
CA GLN A 54 10.51 -12.26 -7.08
C GLN A 54 9.30 -11.67 -6.34
N MET A 55 9.38 -10.43 -5.87
CA MET A 55 8.24 -9.79 -5.21
C MET A 55 7.18 -9.33 -6.22
N LEU A 56 7.60 -9.05 -7.45
CA LEU A 56 6.75 -8.57 -8.54
C LEU A 56 6.35 -9.69 -9.52
N SER A 57 6.63 -10.95 -9.18
CA SER A 57 6.19 -12.11 -9.97
C SER A 57 4.80 -12.58 -9.56
N SER A 58 4.08 -13.23 -10.47
CA SER A 58 2.72 -13.70 -10.22
C SER A 58 2.61 -14.75 -9.10
N ASP A 59 3.69 -15.46 -8.79
CA ASP A 59 3.77 -16.47 -7.72
C ASP A 59 4.29 -15.90 -6.39
N ALA A 60 4.42 -14.57 -6.30
CA ALA A 60 4.98 -13.92 -5.12
C ALA A 60 4.08 -14.09 -3.89
N ASN A 61 4.69 -14.38 -2.74
CA ASN A 61 4.01 -14.36 -1.45
C ASN A 61 4.76 -13.44 -0.47
N PRO A 62 4.66 -12.11 -0.64
CA PRO A 62 5.31 -11.18 0.25
C PRO A 62 4.64 -11.20 1.63
N THR A 63 5.45 -11.22 2.69
CA THR A 63 4.90 -11.08 4.04
C THR A 63 4.32 -9.68 4.23
N ILE A 64 3.32 -9.55 5.09
CA ILE A 64 2.71 -8.25 5.41
C ILE A 64 3.74 -7.23 5.94
N LYS A 65 4.78 -7.71 6.64
CA LYS A 65 5.92 -6.88 7.08
C LYS A 65 6.75 -6.35 5.92
N LEU A 66 6.95 -7.14 4.87
CA LEU A 66 7.63 -6.69 3.66
C LEU A 66 6.79 -5.65 2.92
N VAL A 67 5.49 -5.91 2.73
CA VAL A 67 4.54 -4.96 2.13
C VAL A 67 4.60 -3.62 2.85
N GLY A 68 4.51 -3.60 4.18
CA GLY A 68 4.59 -2.36 4.96
C GLY A 68 5.89 -1.56 4.74
N ARG A 69 7.04 -2.24 4.65
CA ARG A 69 8.34 -1.58 4.36
C ARG A 69 8.40 -1.01 2.96
N VAL A 70 7.89 -1.76 1.97
CA VAL A 70 7.80 -1.32 0.58
C VAL A 70 6.98 -0.06 0.46
N LEU A 71 5.77 -0.06 1.03
CA LEU A 71 4.88 1.10 1.00
C LEU A 71 5.52 2.31 1.70
N ALA A 72 6.19 2.10 2.84
CA ALA A 72 6.88 3.17 3.56
C ALA A 72 8.01 3.81 2.73
N VAL A 73 8.85 3.00 2.07
CA VAL A 73 9.92 3.50 1.18
C VAL A 73 9.34 4.27 -0.01
N LEU A 74 8.22 3.80 -0.54
CA LEU A 74 7.52 4.45 -1.64
C LEU A 74 6.64 5.62 -1.19
N GLY A 75 6.54 5.93 0.11
CA GLY A 75 5.70 7.00 0.62
C GLY A 75 4.22 6.81 0.33
N ILE A 76 3.76 5.55 0.34
CA ILE A 76 2.38 5.13 0.09
C ILE A 76 1.80 4.61 1.41
N GLU A 77 0.50 4.83 1.61
CA GLU A 77 -0.25 4.25 2.71
C GLU A 77 -1.27 3.24 2.19
N THR A 78 -1.49 2.16 2.95
CA THR A 78 -2.61 1.25 2.75
C THR A 78 -3.65 1.45 3.85
N LYS A 79 -4.92 1.22 3.52
CA LYS A 79 -6.05 1.31 4.45
C LYS A 79 -6.89 0.05 4.33
N TYR A 80 -7.27 -0.50 5.48
CA TYR A 80 -8.29 -1.54 5.52
C TYR A 80 -9.66 -0.88 5.42
N VAL A 81 -10.48 -1.40 4.51
CA VAL A 81 -11.85 -0.94 4.29
C VAL A 81 -12.78 -2.13 4.48
N GLU A 82 -14.01 -1.86 4.93
CA GLU A 82 -15.05 -2.87 4.89
C GLU A 82 -15.44 -3.15 3.44
N PRO A 83 -15.67 -4.42 3.07
CA PRO A 83 -16.09 -4.75 1.72
C PRO A 83 -17.48 -4.15 1.44
N SER A 84 -17.65 -3.64 0.22
CA SER A 84 -18.90 -3.01 -0.24
C SER A 84 -20.08 -3.97 -0.30
N VAL A 85 -19.76 -5.24 -0.57
CA VAL A 85 -20.69 -6.35 -0.58
C VAL A 85 -20.10 -7.39 0.35
N PRO A 86 -20.81 -7.84 1.39
CA PRO A 86 -20.32 -8.90 2.23
C PRO A 86 -20.09 -10.14 1.35
N SER A 87 -18.93 -10.79 1.50
CA SER A 87 -18.73 -12.11 0.90
C SER A 87 -19.88 -13.03 1.34
N SER A 88 -20.26 -14.02 0.52
CA SER A 88 -21.37 -14.94 0.82
C SER A 88 -21.32 -15.49 2.26
N ASN A 89 -20.11 -15.73 2.79
CA ASN A 89 -19.88 -16.14 4.17
C ASN A 89 -19.99 -15.00 5.21
N ALA A 90 -19.68 -13.76 4.86
CA ALA A 90 -19.88 -12.60 5.72
C ALA A 90 -21.36 -12.17 5.78
N ALA A 91 -22.13 -12.41 4.71
CA ALA A 91 -23.55 -12.08 4.65
C ALA A 91 -24.37 -12.83 5.71
N GLU A 92 -24.00 -14.08 6.03
CA GLU A 92 -24.59 -14.86 7.14
C GLU A 92 -24.34 -14.23 8.51
N TRP A 93 -23.17 -13.62 8.73
CA TRP A 93 -22.84 -12.87 9.94
C TRP A 93 -23.58 -11.54 10.01
N PHE A 94 -23.70 -10.83 8.88
CA PHE A 94 -24.39 -9.55 8.84
C PHE A 94 -25.92 -9.67 9.00
N GLN A 95 -26.53 -10.75 8.49
CA GLN A 95 -27.95 -11.05 8.71
C GLN A 95 -28.32 -11.16 10.20
N HIS A 96 -27.41 -11.62 11.05
CA HIS A 96 -27.62 -11.66 12.50
C HIS A 96 -27.45 -10.30 13.21
N SER A 97 -26.81 -9.32 12.56
CA SER A 97 -26.48 -8.02 13.15
C SER A 97 -27.44 -6.87 12.77
N GLY A 98 -28.40 -7.12 11.88
CA GLY A 98 -29.48 -6.17 11.57
C GLY A 98 -29.08 -4.88 10.83
N ARG A 99 -27.86 -4.79 10.27
CA ARG A 99 -27.42 -3.62 9.47
C ARG A 99 -27.67 -3.84 7.98
N VAL A 100 -28.49 -2.98 7.38
CA VAL A 100 -28.64 -2.85 5.92
C VAL A 100 -27.64 -1.82 5.43
N VAL A 101 -26.75 -2.18 4.50
CA VAL A 101 -25.80 -1.25 3.86
C VAL A 101 -26.32 -0.96 2.45
N GLU A 102 -26.67 0.29 2.16
CA GLU A 102 -27.06 0.72 0.82
C GLU A 102 -25.83 0.70 -0.12
N ALA A 103 -25.97 0.04 -1.27
CA ALA A 103 -24.90 -0.29 -2.20
C ALA A 103 -24.32 0.90 -3.01
N ALA A 104 -24.73 2.15 -2.73
CA ALA A 104 -24.55 3.25 -3.67
C ALA A 104 -23.23 4.05 -3.55
N ASP A 105 -22.46 3.92 -2.47
CA ASP A 105 -21.36 4.87 -2.18
C ASP A 105 -19.98 4.25 -1.96
N ILE A 106 -19.75 3.01 -2.40
CA ILE A 106 -18.58 2.26 -1.95
C ILE A 106 -17.53 2.16 -3.05
N LYS A 107 -16.46 2.96 -2.89
CA LYS A 107 -15.25 2.84 -3.71
C LYS A 107 -14.53 1.53 -3.34
N PRO A 108 -14.16 0.68 -4.33
CA PRO A 108 -13.24 -0.43 -4.08
C PRO A 108 -11.94 0.11 -3.50
N CYS A 109 -11.19 -0.73 -2.77
CA CYS A 109 -9.90 -0.43 -2.13
C CYS A 109 -9.09 0.59 -2.94
N SER A 110 -9.29 1.87 -2.63
CA SER A 110 -8.72 2.92 -3.45
C SER A 110 -7.34 3.20 -2.89
N TRP A 111 -6.32 2.81 -3.64
CA TRP A 111 -4.95 3.22 -3.39
C TRP A 111 -4.90 4.75 -3.41
N HIS A 112 -4.91 5.34 -2.23
CA HIS A 112 -4.63 6.75 -2.09
C HIS A 112 -3.12 6.88 -1.94
N ALA A 113 -2.45 7.27 -3.03
CA ALA A 113 -1.14 7.91 -2.96
C ALA A 113 -1.31 9.29 -2.29
N SER A 114 -1.65 9.28 -1.00
CA SER A 114 -1.63 10.45 -0.15
C SER A 114 -0.17 10.75 0.12
N GLN A 115 0.45 11.56 -0.75
CA GLN A 115 1.69 12.26 -0.41
C GLN A 115 1.38 13.30 0.68
N ARG A 116 1.05 12.84 1.90
CA ARG A 116 1.17 13.72 3.06
C ARG A 116 2.67 13.85 3.29
N ILE A 117 3.26 14.88 2.69
CA ILE A 117 4.40 15.56 3.28
C ILE A 117 3.88 16.03 4.64
N LYS A 118 3.99 15.19 5.68
CA LYS A 118 3.86 15.70 7.04
C LYS A 118 4.99 16.71 7.15
N PRO A 119 4.72 18.02 7.36
CA PRO A 119 5.78 18.91 7.76
C PRO A 119 6.37 18.29 9.03
N ARG A 120 7.60 17.81 8.93
CA ARG A 120 8.33 17.28 10.06
C ARG A 120 8.41 18.45 11.03
N LYS A 121 7.74 18.35 12.19
CA LYS A 121 7.92 19.30 13.30
C LYS A 121 9.31 19.05 13.89
N ASP A 122 10.35 19.36 13.13
CA ASP A 122 11.71 19.48 13.63
C ASP A 122 11.86 20.94 14.06
N SER A 123 11.25 21.28 15.20
CA SER A 123 11.50 22.57 15.85
C SER A 123 12.57 22.39 16.92
N TRP A 124 13.79 22.01 16.54
CA TRP A 124 14.97 22.17 17.39
C TRP A 124 16.12 22.71 16.52
N HIS A 125 16.31 24.03 16.64
CA HIS A 125 17.34 24.90 16.07
C HIS A 125 17.30 25.21 14.57
N GLY A 126 16.78 26.41 14.25
CA GLY A 126 17.47 27.36 13.37
C GLY A 126 17.35 27.17 11.86
N LYS A 127 16.52 28.03 11.25
CA LYS A 127 16.36 28.34 9.81
C LYS A 127 15.59 27.31 8.98
N MET A 128 14.33 27.66 8.75
CA MET A 128 13.42 27.03 7.79
C MET A 128 13.98 27.23 6.37
N ARG A 129 14.46 26.16 5.73
CA ARG A 129 14.70 26.13 4.28
C ARG A 129 13.58 25.33 3.64
N VAL A 130 12.72 26.02 2.90
CA VAL A 130 11.76 25.39 2.00
C VAL A 130 12.40 25.37 0.62
N ALA A 131 12.70 24.19 0.10
CA ALA A 131 13.08 24.00 -1.29
C ALA A 131 11.85 23.45 -2.03
N ASN A 132 11.39 24.16 -3.07
CA ASN A 132 10.55 23.58 -4.11
C ASN A 132 11.39 23.37 -5.39
N GLY A 133 10.87 22.56 -6.31
CA GLY A 133 11.61 21.99 -7.44
C GLY A 133 12.16 22.95 -8.49
N ASN A 134 12.10 24.27 -8.31
CA ASN A 134 12.45 25.25 -9.36
C ASN A 134 13.49 26.32 -8.94
N GLY A 135 14.36 26.05 -7.96
CA GLY A 135 15.51 26.93 -7.65
C GLY A 135 15.34 27.78 -6.39
N VAL A 136 16.47 28.00 -5.72
CA VAL A 136 16.59 28.54 -4.36
C VAL A 136 16.05 29.96 -4.24
N SER A 137 15.20 30.21 -3.24
CA SER A 137 14.88 31.55 -2.74
C SER A 137 14.89 31.54 -1.20
N THR A 138 15.87 32.22 -0.61
CA THR A 138 15.89 32.50 0.84
C THR A 138 15.10 33.78 1.11
N LEU A 139 13.97 33.69 1.80
CA LEU A 139 13.36 34.86 2.44
C LEU A 139 14.17 35.19 3.70
N ALA A 140 14.83 36.35 3.67
CA ALA A 140 15.41 36.95 4.87
C ALA A 140 14.26 37.46 5.75
N ALA A 141 14.35 37.17 7.05
CA ALA A 141 13.42 37.70 8.05
C ALA A 141 13.64 39.21 8.20
N ALA A 142 12.54 39.98 8.18
CA ALA A 142 12.46 41.34 8.69
C ALA A 142 11.65 41.32 9.99
#